data_AF-A0A7H4NXK9-F1
#
_entry.id   AF-A0A7H4NXK9-F1
#
_cell.length_a   1.000
_cell.length_b   1.000
_cell.length_c   1.000
_cell.angle_alpha   90.00
_cell.angle_beta   90.00
_cell.angle_gamma   90.00
#
_symmetry.space_group_name_H-M   'P 1'
#
loop_
_entity.id
_entity.type
_entity.pdbx_description
1 polymer ?
#
loop_
_entity_poly.entity_id
_entity_poly.type
_entity_poly.pdbx_seq_one_letter_code
_entity_poly.pdbx_strand_id
1 'polypeptide(L)' 'MAFGIGGKCYMVVAGDVSDVNNAVTVASESAGEKGLLVYRSVIPRPHEAMWRQMVEG' A
#
# COMPACT_ATOMS: atom_id res chain seq x y z
N MET A 1 5.61 10.34 -2.24
CA MET A 1 6.85 9.81 -2.88
C MET A 1 8.04 10.48 -2.20
N ALA A 2 9.02 9.71 -1.71
CA ALA A 2 10.06 10.28 -0.82
C ALA A 2 11.17 11.02 -1.57
N PHE A 3 11.85 10.37 -2.55
CA PHE A 3 12.99 10.99 -3.24
C PHE A 3 13.19 10.42 -4.66
N GLY A 4 12.94 11.25 -5.69
CA GLY A 4 13.17 10.89 -7.09
C GLY A 4 12.28 9.75 -7.62
N ILE A 5 12.57 9.30 -8.84
CA ILE A 5 11.79 8.24 -9.52
C ILE A 5 12.24 6.81 -9.18
N GLY A 6 13.42 6.65 -8.57
CA GLY A 6 13.99 5.35 -8.17
C GLY A 6 14.07 5.15 -6.64
N GLY A 7 13.50 6.07 -5.86
CA GLY A 7 13.46 5.96 -4.40
C GLY A 7 12.34 5.05 -3.91
N LYS A 8 12.09 5.06 -2.59
CA LYS A 8 10.96 4.35 -2.01
C LYS A 8 9.64 4.99 -2.43
N CYS A 9 8.81 4.17 -3.06
CA CYS A 9 7.45 4.51 -3.44
C CYS A 9 6.49 3.54 -2.74
N TYR A 10 5.32 4.04 -2.36
CA TYR A 10 4.25 3.26 -1.76
C TYR A 10 2.91 3.77 -2.29
N MET A 11 1.88 2.95 -2.15
CA MET A 11 0.50 3.32 -2.43
C MET A 11 -0.37 3.03 -1.21
N VAL A 12 -1.45 3.79 -1.07
CA VAL A 12 -2.49 3.57 -0.06
C VAL A 12 -3.81 3.45 -0.78
N VAL A 13 -4.56 2.40 -0.48
CA VAL A 13 -5.89 2.13 -1.02
C VAL A 13 -6.85 1.80 0.11
N ALA A 14 -8.10 2.21 -0.01
CA ALA A 14 -9.13 2.02 0.99
C ALA A 14 -10.42 1.51 0.35
N GLY A 15 -11.15 0.67 1.08
CA GLY A 15 -12.37 0.01 0.64
C GLY A 15 -12.74 -1.10 1.60
N ASP A 16 -13.62 -2.01 1.15
CA ASP A 16 -13.94 -3.20 1.91
C ASP A 16 -12.72 -4.10 2.06
N VAL A 17 -12.66 -4.87 3.16
CA VAL A 17 -11.47 -5.69 3.49
C VAL A 17 -11.15 -6.67 2.36
N SER A 18 -12.17 -7.26 1.73
CA SER A 18 -12.01 -8.16 0.59
C SER A 18 -11.41 -7.45 -0.63
N ASP A 19 -11.91 -6.25 -0.94
CA ASP A 19 -11.46 -5.46 -2.08
C ASP A 19 -10.02 -4.98 -1.90
N VAL A 20 -9.68 -4.51 -0.70
CA VAL A 20 -8.30 -4.12 -0.36
C VAL A 20 -7.37 -5.32 -0.42
N ASN A 21 -7.78 -6.50 0.06
CA ASN A 21 -6.96 -7.70 -0.01
C ASN A 21 -6.68 -8.13 -1.46
N ASN A 22 -7.68 -8.02 -2.33
CA ASN A 22 -7.52 -8.29 -3.76
C ASN A 22 -6.58 -7.27 -4.41
N ALA A 23 -6.82 -5.98 -4.20
CA ALA A 23 -5.99 -4.90 -4.76
C ALA A 23 -4.52 -5.02 -4.33
N VAL A 24 -4.26 -5.26 -3.04
CA VAL A 24 -2.90 -5.43 -2.52
C VAL A 24 -2.25 -6.68 -3.11
N THR A 25 -3.00 -7.77 -3.31
CA THR A 25 -2.45 -9.01 -3.90
C THR A 25 -2.00 -8.80 -5.35
N VAL A 26 -2.87 -8.26 -6.20
CA VAL A 26 -2.54 -7.98 -7.61
C VAL A 26 -1.38 -6.99 -7.74
N ALA A 27 -1.37 -5.93 -6.93
CA ALA A 27 -0.28 -4.95 -6.96
C ALA A 27 1.06 -5.55 -6.47
N SER A 28 1.01 -6.42 -5.47
CA SER A 28 2.20 -7.09 -4.94
C SER A 28 2.80 -8.06 -5.94
N GLU A 29 1.98 -8.80 -6.67
CA GLU A 29 2.44 -9.68 -7.76
C GLU A 29 3.09 -8.84 -8.87
N SER A 30 2.42 -7.78 -9.34
CA SER A 30 2.94 -6.90 -10.38
C SER A 30 4.29 -6.24 -10.04
N ALA A 31 4.47 -5.82 -8.78
CA ALA A 31 5.75 -5.26 -8.30
C ALA A 31 6.78 -6.35 -7.99
N GLY A 32 6.33 -7.51 -7.51
CA GLY A 32 7.15 -8.64 -7.11
C GLY A 32 7.80 -9.35 -8.29
N GLU A 33 7.09 -9.50 -9.40
CA GLU A 33 7.62 -10.05 -10.67
C GLU A 33 8.82 -9.26 -11.19
N LYS A 34 8.89 -7.96 -10.88
CA LYS A 34 10.00 -7.07 -11.26
C LYS A 34 11.10 -7.01 -10.19
N GLY A 35 10.94 -7.70 -9.06
CA GLY A 35 11.84 -7.63 -7.91
C GLY A 35 11.81 -6.28 -7.19
N LEU A 36 10.76 -5.47 -7.39
CA LEU A 36 10.64 -4.11 -6.85
C LEU A 36 9.71 -4.03 -5.63
N LEU A 37 9.03 -5.12 -5.27
CA LEU A 37 8.18 -5.16 -4.08
C LEU A 37 9.04 -5.10 -2.81
N VAL A 38 8.89 -4.03 -2.05
CA VAL A 38 9.56 -3.88 -0.75
C VAL A 38 8.71 -4.50 0.38
N TYR A 39 7.43 -4.17 0.45
CA TYR A 39 6.53 -4.65 1.50
C TYR A 39 5.05 -4.49 1.09
N ARG A 40 4.18 -5.36 1.65
CA ARG A 40 2.72 -5.25 1.55
C ARG A 40 2.09 -5.39 2.93
N SER A 41 0.99 -4.69 3.18
CA SER A 41 0.16 -4.88 4.38
C SER A 41 -1.30 -4.55 4.11
N VAL A 42 -2.19 -5.29 4.75
CA VAL A 42 -3.62 -5.00 4.82
C VAL A 42 -3.92 -4.67 6.26
N ILE A 43 -4.50 -3.51 6.51
CA ILE A 43 -4.76 -3.00 7.88
C ILE A 43 -6.28 -2.82 8.04
N PRO A 44 -7.00 -3.84 8.54
CA PRO A 44 -8.42 -3.71 8.82
C PRO A 44 -8.63 -2.74 9.98
N ARG A 45 -9.55 -1.77 9.81
CA ARG A 45 -9.95 -0.80 10.84
C ARG A 45 -8.74 -0.15 11.53
N PRO A 46 -7.93 0.63 10.79
CA PRO A 46 -6.77 1.30 11.37
C PRO A 46 -7.20 2.25 12.49
N HIS A 47 -6.35 2.37 13.52
CA HIS A 47 -6.56 3.31 14.61
C HIS A 47 -6.66 4.74 14.07
N GLU A 48 -7.50 5.60 14.66
CA GLU A 48 -7.79 6.95 14.13
C GLU A 48 -6.53 7.80 13.93
N ALA A 49 -5.60 7.76 14.89
CA ALA A 49 -4.31 8.45 14.80
C ALA A 49 -3.48 8.02 13.58
N MET A 50 -3.63 6.76 13.13
CA MET A 50 -2.93 6.22 11.96
C MET A 50 -3.68 6.46 10.67
N TRP A 51 -5.01 6.47 10.71
CA TRP A 51 -5.83 6.72 9.53
C TRP A 51 -5.42 8.02 8.84
N ARG A 52 -5.39 9.12 9.60
CA ARG A 52 -5.03 10.43 9.07
C ARG A 52 -3.66 10.43 8.39
N GLN A 53 -2.67 9.80 9.04
CA GLN A 53 -1.32 9.71 8.50
C GLN A 53 -1.24 8.86 7.22
N MET A 54 -2.10 7.87 7.05
CA MET A 54 -2.06 6.98 5.89
C MET A 54 -2.75 7.58 4.66
N VAL A 55 -3.90 8.23 4.82
CA VAL A 55 -4.70 8.69 3.68
C VAL A 55 -4.46 10.15 3.27
N GLU A 56 -3.92 10.99 4.18
CA GLU A 56 -3.62 12.41 3.91
C GLU A 56 -2.12 12.68 3.73
N GLY A 57 -1.27 11.67 3.96
CA GLY A 57 0.20 11.80 3.95
C GLY A 57 0.86 11.92 2.58
#